data_AF-A0A9C8JAX2-F1
#
_entry.id   AF-A0A9C8JAX2-F1
#
_cell.length_a   1.000
_cell.length_b   1.000
_cell.length_c   1.000
_cell.angle_alpha   90.00
_cell.angle_beta   90.00
_cell.angle_gamma   90.00
#
_symmetry.space_group_name_H-M   'P 1'
#
loop_
_entity.id
_entity.type
_entity.pdbx_description
1 polymer ?
#
loop_
_entity_poly.entity_id
_entity_poly.type
_entity_poly.pdbx_seq_one_letter_code
_entity_poly.pdbx_strand_id
1 'polypeptide(L)'
;ADGGKLKNYQIRVIGKETITTPLGEIDTIKLTRHRNKDEDRETTLWCSPALDYMPVKLEHIEDETTFTAVIRQLKGFDTSNVFTTTLKNEQHQ
;
A
#
# COMPACT_ATOMS: atom_id res chain seq x y z
N ALA A 1 -29.51 -6.50 11.38
CA ALA A 1 -28.83 -5.34 10.79
C ALA A 1 -28.07 -4.64 11.91
N ASP A 2 -26.78 -4.97 12.06
CA ASP A 2 -25.96 -4.59 13.21
C ASP A 2 -25.58 -3.11 13.18
N GLY A 3 -26.51 -2.26 13.61
CA GLY A 3 -26.27 -1.16 14.54
C GLY A 3 -25.19 -0.12 14.23
N GLY A 4 -24.68 0.01 13.00
CA GLY A 4 -24.02 1.21 12.46
C GLY A 4 -23.02 1.93 13.40
N LYS A 5 -22.30 1.21 14.27
CA LYS A 5 -21.42 1.84 15.24
C LYS A 5 -20.23 2.43 14.50
N LEU A 6 -20.07 3.75 14.60
CA LEU A 6 -18.90 4.46 14.09
C LEU A 6 -17.66 3.88 14.78
N LYS A 7 -16.85 3.15 14.01
CA LYS A 7 -15.60 2.58 14.52
C LYS A 7 -14.52 3.65 14.43
N ASN A 8 -13.95 4.03 15.58
CA ASN A 8 -12.81 4.93 15.62
C ASN A 8 -11.55 4.17 15.24
N TYR A 9 -11.11 4.36 14.01
CA TYR A 9 -9.85 3.79 13.52
C TYR A 9 -8.74 4.82 13.69
N GLN A 10 -7.71 4.45 14.44
CA GLN A 10 -6.49 5.27 14.53
C GLN A 10 -5.55 4.83 13.42
N ILE A 11 -5.32 5.69 12.43
CA ILE A 11 -4.32 5.47 11.38
C ILE A 11 -2.96 5.91 11.93
N ARG A 12 -1.93 5.08 11.77
CA ARG A 12 -0.54 5.42 12.08
C ARG A 12 0.26 5.49 10.79
N VAL A 13 0.99 6.59 10.60
CA VAL A 13 2.03 6.70 9.57
C VAL A 13 3.26 5.95 10.07
N ILE A 14 3.69 4.94 9.33
CA ILE A 14 4.88 4.14 9.67
C ILE A 14 6.15 4.79 9.10
N GLY A 15 6.09 5.30 7.87
CA GLY A 15 7.22 5.92 7.22
C GLY A 15 7.06 6.03 5.71
N LYS A 16 8.12 6.47 5.02
CA LYS A 16 8.21 6.46 3.57
C LYS A 16 8.88 5.18 3.09
N GLU A 17 8.36 4.60 2.02
CA GLU A 17 8.91 3.38 1.41
C GLU A 17 8.72 3.45 -0.10
N THR A 18 9.74 3.09 -0.87
CA THR A 18 9.64 2.90 -2.31
C THR A 18 9.21 1.46 -2.57
N ILE A 19 8.13 1.25 -3.32
CA ILE A 19 7.66 -0.10 -3.68
C ILE A 19 7.85 -0.34 -5.16
N THR A 20 8.30 -1.55 -5.48
CA THR A 20 8.23 -2.08 -6.85
C THR A 20 6.82 -2.56 -7.16
N THR A 21 6.22 -2.03 -8.22
CA THR A 21 4.96 -2.49 -8.79
C THR A 21 5.18 -2.94 -10.23
N PRO A 22 4.24 -3.67 -10.85
CA PRO A 22 4.28 -3.94 -12.28
C PRO A 22 4.33 -2.71 -13.20
N LEU A 23 3.99 -1.52 -12.69
CA LEU A 23 4.10 -0.25 -13.41
C LEU A 23 5.48 0.43 -13.25
N GLY A 24 6.34 -0.10 -12.38
CA GLY A 24 7.62 0.49 -11.98
C GLY A 24 7.70 0.71 -10.48
N GLU A 25 8.81 1.31 -10.04
CA GLU A 25 9.03 1.75 -8.67
C GLU A 25 8.31 3.06 -8.39
N ILE A 26 7.78 3.20 -7.18
CA ILE A 26 7.03 4.38 -6.78
C ILE A 26 7.24 4.69 -5.30
N ASP A 27 7.41 5.98 -5.00
CA ASP A 27 7.50 6.46 -3.62
C ASP A 27 6.13 6.49 -2.95
N THR A 28 6.09 6.00 -1.72
CA THR A 28 4.87 5.90 -0.93
C THR A 28 5.08 6.28 0.52
N ILE A 29 3.96 6.47 1.21
CA ILE A 29 3.86 6.51 2.65
C ILE A 29 3.14 5.25 3.10
N LYS A 30 3.80 4.47 3.97
CA LYS A 30 3.25 3.29 4.62
C LYS A 30 2.38 3.72 5.78
N LEU A 31 1.13 3.29 5.74
CA LEU A 31 0.09 3.55 6.72
C LEU A 31 -0.36 2.20 7.28
N THR A 32 -0.61 2.12 8.58
CA THR A 32 -1.26 0.96 9.17
C THR A 32 -2.34 1.40 10.14
N ARG A 33 -3.29 0.52 10.39
CA ARG A 33 -4.27 0.73 11.45
C ARG A 33 -3.63 0.38 12.80
N HIS A 34 -3.70 1.29 13.75
CA HIS A 34 -3.23 1.07 15.12
C HIS A 34 -4.04 -0.06 15.77
N ARG A 35 -3.32 -1.04 16.32
CA ARG A 35 -3.87 -2.24 16.94
C ARG A 35 -4.20 -1.97 18.41
N ASN A 36 -5.37 -2.42 18.87
CA ASN A 36 -5.54 -2.79 20.28
C ASN A 36 -5.09 -4.25 20.42
N LYS A 37 -4.53 -4.64 21.57
CA LYS A 37 -3.87 -5.96 21.81
C LYS A 37 -4.69 -7.22 21.44
N ASP A 38 -6.00 -7.09 21.19
CA ASP A 38 -6.96 -8.17 20.94
C ASP A 38 -7.47 -8.24 19.48
N GLU A 39 -6.96 -7.46 18.53
CA GLU A 39 -7.39 -7.57 17.12
C GLU A 39 -6.43 -8.46 16.32
N ASP A 40 -6.89 -9.62 15.82
CA ASP A 40 -6.14 -10.52 14.92
C ASP A 40 -6.06 -10.03 13.45
N ARG A 41 -6.52 -8.79 13.20
CA ARG A 41 -6.63 -8.18 11.88
C ARG A 41 -5.73 -6.98 11.75
N GLU A 42 -4.84 -7.01 10.77
CA GLU A 42 -3.94 -5.92 10.44
C GLU A 42 -4.13 -5.52 8.97
N THR A 43 -4.19 -4.22 8.70
CA THR A 43 -4.24 -3.70 7.34
C THR A 43 -3.17 -2.64 7.19
N THR A 44 -2.29 -2.87 6.21
CA THR A 44 -1.23 -1.95 5.83
C THR A 44 -1.49 -1.46 4.40
N LEU A 45 -1.41 -0.15 4.23
CA LEU A 45 -1.56 0.54 2.95
C LEU A 45 -0.26 1.25 2.62
N TRP A 46 0.12 1.18 1.35
CA TRP A 46 1.18 2.03 0.81
C TRP A 46 0.55 2.99 -0.17
N CYS A 47 0.53 4.26 0.21
CA CYS A 47 -0.13 5.33 -0.52
C CYS A 47 0.89 6.22 -1.21
N SER A 48 0.76 6.48 -2.51
CA SER A 48 1.70 7.37 -3.21
C SER A 48 1.24 8.82 -3.14
N PRO A 49 2.04 9.75 -2.57
CA PRO A 49 1.71 11.18 -2.58
C PRO A 49 1.61 11.77 -3.99
N ALA A 50 2.35 11.21 -4.96
CA ALA A 50 2.30 11.63 -6.35
C ALA A 50 0.99 11.25 -7.07
N LEU A 51 0.21 10.34 -6.48
CA LEU A 51 -1.11 9.91 -6.96
C LEU A 51 -2.21 10.29 -5.96
N ASP A 52 -2.11 11.47 -5.34
CA ASP A 52 -3.07 11.96 -4.33
C ASP A 52 -3.32 10.97 -3.19
N TYR A 53 -2.25 10.34 -2.71
CA TYR A 53 -2.27 9.32 -1.66
C TYR A 53 -3.07 8.05 -2.04
N MET A 54 -3.23 7.77 -3.33
CA MET A 54 -3.85 6.52 -3.79
C MET A 54 -3.05 5.30 -3.30
N PRO A 55 -3.72 4.26 -2.76
CA PRO A 55 -3.07 3.00 -2.44
C PRO A 55 -2.52 2.31 -3.68
N VAL A 56 -1.22 2.03 -3.69
CA VAL A 56 -0.55 1.28 -4.76
C VAL A 56 -0.20 -0.15 -4.33
N LYS A 57 -0.16 -0.40 -3.02
CA LYS A 57 -0.12 -1.73 -2.41
C LYS A 57 -1.02 -1.77 -1.18
N LEU A 58 -1.67 -2.89 -0.97
CA LEU A 58 -2.46 -3.25 0.21
C LEU A 58 -1.93 -4.59 0.71
N GLU A 59 -1.77 -4.70 2.02
CA GLU A 59 -1.54 -5.96 2.71
C GLU A 59 -2.56 -6.07 3.85
N HIS A 60 -3.23 -7.21 3.91
CA HIS A 60 -4.17 -7.51 4.97
C HIS A 60 -3.82 -8.86 5.57
N ILE A 61 -3.64 -8.87 6.89
CA ILE A 61 -3.35 -10.08 7.66
C ILE A 61 -4.58 -10.31 8.54
N GLU A 62 -5.14 -11.51 8.47
CA GLU A 62 -6.22 -11.97 9.33
C GLU A 62 -5.85 -13.39 9.79
N ASP A 63 -5.61 -13.55 11.10
CA ASP A 63 -5.10 -14.77 11.70
C ASP A 63 -3.79 -15.23 11.01
N GLU A 64 -3.79 -16.40 10.37
CA GLU A 64 -2.65 -16.95 9.62
C GLU A 64 -2.71 -16.63 8.12
N THR A 65 -3.74 -15.92 7.65
CA THR A 65 -3.95 -15.63 6.23
C THR A 65 -3.46 -14.23 5.88
N THR A 66 -2.63 -14.13 4.85
CA THR A 66 -2.16 -12.85 4.29
C THR A 66 -2.71 -12.65 2.88
N PHE A 67 -3.37 -11.52 2.67
CA PHE A 67 -3.87 -11.06 1.37
C PHE A 67 -3.07 -9.83 0.94
N THR A 68 -2.55 -9.86 -0.29
CA THR A 68 -1.79 -8.75 -0.86
C THR A 68 -2.36 -8.34 -2.21
N ALA A 69 -2.54 -7.04 -2.41
CA ALA A 69 -2.89 -6.47 -3.70
C ALA A 69 -1.87 -5.40 -4.10
N VAL A 70 -1.50 -5.37 -5.37
CA VAL A 70 -0.57 -4.39 -5.94
C VAL A 70 -1.18 -3.85 -7.23
N ILE A 71 -1.05 -2.55 -7.45
CA ILE A 71 -1.54 -1.90 -8.67
C ILE A 71 -0.82 -2.44 -9.90
N ARG A 72 -1.57 -2.82 -10.93
CA ARG A 72 -1.02 -3.37 -12.19
C ARG A 72 -1.27 -2.47 -13.39
N GLN A 73 -2.30 -1.64 -13.32
CA GLN A 73 -2.70 -0.73 -14.38
C GLN A 73 -3.40 0.47 -13.77
N LEU A 74 -3.12 1.65 -14.32
CA LEU A 74 -3.78 2.90 -13.99
C LEU A 74 -4.14 3.61 -15.30
N LYS A 75 -5.41 4.04 -15.43
CA LYS A 75 -5.91 4.79 -16.60
C LYS A 75 -6.63 6.04 -16.12
N GLY A 76 -6.54 7.12 -16.89
CA GLY A 76 -7.21 8.39 -16.56
C GLY A 76 -6.48 9.26 -15.54
N PHE A 77 -5.22 8.92 -15.20
CA PHE A 77 -4.33 9.72 -14.35
C PHE A 77 -3.07 10.05 -15.15
N ASP A 78 -2.47 11.21 -14.89
CA ASP A 78 -1.13 11.50 -15.41
C ASP A 78 -0.10 10.68 -14.60
N THR A 79 0.61 9.79 -15.28
CA THR A 79 1.59 8.88 -14.65
C THR A 79 3.00 9.09 -15.19
N SER A 80 3.20 10.12 -16.00
CA SER A 80 4.39 10.32 -16.83
C SER A 80 5.69 10.33 -16.02
N ASN A 81 5.63 10.84 -14.78
CA ASN A 81 6.78 11.00 -13.88
C ASN A 81 6.57 10.32 -12.51
N VAL A 82 5.60 9.42 -12.40
CA VAL A 82 5.22 8.83 -11.11
C VAL A 82 5.94 7.50 -10.86
N PHE A 83 6.17 6.73 -11.92
CA PHE A 83 6.83 5.44 -11.84
C PHE A 83 8.23 5.51 -12.43
N THR A 84 9.21 5.02 -11.68
CA THR A 84 10.59 4.85 -12.15
C THR A 84 10.78 3.45 -12.70
N THR A 85 11.43 3.31 -13.85
CA THR A 85 11.78 1.99 -14.37
C THR A 85 12.97 1.44 -13.60
N THR A 86 12.82 0.28 -12.98
CA THR A 86 13.97 -0.47 -12.46
C THR A 86 14.79 -0.96 -13.64
N LEU A 87 15.95 -0.34 -13.90
CA LEU A 87 16.96 -0.95 -14.76
C LEU A 87 17.50 -2.17 -14.01
N LYS A 88 16.94 -3.36 -14.27
CA LYS A 88 17.63 -4.60 -13.94
C LYS A 88 18.85 -4.69 -14.84
N ASN A 89 19.99 -4.23 -14.36
CA ASN A 89 21.28 -4.63 -14.91
C ASN A 89 21.40 -6.15 -14.69
N GLU A 90 21.06 -6.92 -15.71
CA GLU A 90 21.44 -8.33 -15.84
C GLU A 90 22.95 -8.40 -16.08
N GLN A 91 23.74 -8.11 -15.04
CA GLN A 91 25.13 -8.51 -15.01
C GLN A 91 25.16 -10.03 -14.81
N HIS A 92 25.40 -10.73 -15.91
CA HIS A 92 25.82 -12.13 -15.94
C HIS A 92 26.96 -12.38 -14.96
N GLN A 93 26.85 -13.46 -14.20
CA GLN A 93 27.97 -14.33 -13.84
C GLN A 93 27.45 -15.74 -13.60
#